data_AF-A0A5C7LIY0-F1
#
_entry.id   AF-A0A5C7LIY0-F1
#
_cell.length_a   1.000
_cell.length_b   1.000
_cell.length_c   1.000
_cell.angle_alpha   90.00
_cell.angle_beta   90.00
_cell.angle_gamma   90.00
#
_symmetry.space_group_name_H-M   'P 1'
#
loop_
_entity.id
_entity.type
_entity.pdbx_description
1 polymer ?
#
loop_
_entity_poly.entity_id
_entity_poly.type
_entity_poly.pdbx_seq_one_letter_code
_entity_poly.pdbx_strand_id
1 'polypeptide(L)'
;MMSMNEIEALIKKAKEYGKLLEHNHTLFNIFEGDLLTYVQNDLKEQLSPKSYAVAKNRIVPINILRKIIDKQSVIYGSQVVREVVDGTEADQELLSWYEHEMRANFKMNQSNEALNLYKNTLIQPYVFKGKPALRFIPSDRFVAISNDPVNPTKPTHFVILDGKTESGKQIYSIYSDTEWVIIDEDKNILINKMLAFDNADGVNVFGRLPFVYANLSENLIMPLQDEDTLKMTKIIPILLSDLNYAVMFQAFSVMYGVDLDEKNLEMNPNAFWSFKSDPNNPSARPEVGVIKPQVEIDAVLNLITAELNMWLESKGLVTSQALNTDGQNAISGFSKALDHIDASSQTEKQVEIFKAVEAEMWDLIMHTMHPYWVSKMQIDQSAVFTNAAKVVVEFKDPTPLMDRTQLLADLKLELEAGFTSRKYALKKLYPEMSDQQIEEFMAEIDAERTIEIEEPADVEDDSVV
;
A
#
# COMPACT_ATOMS: atom_id res chain seq x y z
N MET A 1 38.48 -4.24 -13.62
CA MET A 1 37.75 -5.48 -13.30
C MET A 1 37.79 -5.64 -11.79
N MET A 2 36.62 -5.74 -11.16
CA MET A 2 36.40 -5.84 -9.73
C MET A 2 37.25 -6.99 -9.22
N SER A 3 37.98 -6.73 -8.14
CA SER A 3 38.82 -7.78 -7.59
C SER A 3 37.94 -8.89 -7.02
N MET A 4 38.42 -10.13 -7.07
CA MET A 4 37.68 -11.26 -6.49
C MET A 4 37.35 -11.02 -5.01
N ASN A 5 38.28 -10.39 -4.27
CA ASN A 5 38.10 -10.02 -2.87
C ASN A 5 36.96 -9.02 -2.66
N GLU A 6 36.78 -8.08 -3.59
CA GLU A 6 35.69 -7.09 -3.55
C GLU A 6 34.34 -7.74 -3.81
N ILE A 7 34.26 -8.61 -4.82
CA ILE A 7 33.06 -9.42 -5.11
C ILE A 7 32.68 -10.25 -3.89
N GLU A 8 33.65 -10.90 -3.24
CA GLU A 8 33.41 -11.66 -2.02
C GLU A 8 32.87 -10.80 -0.87
N ALA A 9 33.40 -9.59 -0.69
CA ALA A 9 32.93 -8.66 0.32
C ALA A 9 31.49 -8.20 0.04
N LEU A 10 31.15 -7.95 -1.23
CA LEU A 10 29.79 -7.56 -1.64
C LEU A 10 28.78 -8.68 -1.40
N ILE A 11 29.10 -9.93 -1.77
CA ILE A 11 28.24 -11.09 -1.49
C ILE A 11 28.07 -11.28 0.01
N LYS A 12 29.15 -11.16 0.79
CA LYS A 12 29.09 -11.29 2.24
C LYS A 12 28.12 -10.26 2.83
N LYS A 13 28.25 -8.98 2.45
CA LYS A 13 27.31 -7.92 2.85
C LYS A 13 25.88 -8.24 2.42
N ALA A 14 25.67 -8.71 1.19
CA ALA A 14 24.34 -9.11 0.71
C ALA A 14 23.73 -10.24 1.56
N LYS A 15 24.54 -11.22 1.98
CA LYS A 15 24.11 -12.30 2.89
C LYS A 15 23.81 -11.80 4.30
N GLU A 16 24.50 -10.77 4.79
CA GLU A 16 24.18 -10.12 6.08
C GLU A 16 22.77 -9.50 6.09
N TYR A 17 22.29 -9.03 4.94
CA TYR A 17 20.92 -8.57 4.74
C TYR A 17 19.88 -9.70 4.52
N GLY A 18 20.25 -10.98 4.64
CA GLY A 18 19.34 -12.11 4.38
C GLY A 18 18.03 -12.06 5.16
N LYS A 19 18.08 -11.68 6.45
CA LYS A 19 16.86 -11.52 7.28
C LYS A 19 15.96 -10.38 6.80
N LEU A 20 16.56 -9.29 6.31
CA LEU A 20 15.85 -8.15 5.74
C LEU A 20 15.13 -8.57 4.45
N LEU A 21 15.83 -9.30 3.58
CA LEU A 21 15.26 -9.81 2.32
C LEU A 21 14.11 -10.80 2.58
N GLU A 22 14.24 -11.68 3.56
CA GLU A 22 13.16 -12.62 3.94
C GLU A 22 11.93 -11.89 4.52
N HIS A 23 12.16 -10.86 5.33
CA HIS A 23 11.09 -9.99 5.82
C HIS A 23 10.36 -9.30 4.65
N ASN A 24 11.11 -8.71 3.73
CA ASN A 24 10.55 -8.05 2.54
C ASN A 24 9.84 -9.04 1.63
N HIS A 25 10.35 -10.27 1.48
CA HIS A 25 9.69 -11.31 0.72
C HIS A 25 8.34 -11.72 1.33
N THR A 26 8.27 -11.76 2.67
CA THR A 26 7.02 -12.02 3.38
C THR A 26 6.00 -10.91 3.15
N LEU A 27 6.43 -9.64 3.27
CA LEU A 27 5.58 -8.49 2.98
C LEU A 27 5.10 -8.50 1.52
N PHE A 28 5.97 -8.83 0.57
CA PHE A 28 5.62 -8.98 -0.84
C PHE A 28 4.51 -10.00 -1.04
N ASN A 29 4.66 -11.21 -0.49
CA ASN A 29 3.67 -12.27 -0.63
C ASN A 29 2.31 -11.87 -0.01
N ILE A 30 2.33 -11.22 1.16
CA ILE A 30 1.11 -10.72 1.80
C ILE A 30 0.45 -9.65 0.93
N PHE A 31 1.23 -8.71 0.38
CA PHE A 31 0.72 -7.65 -0.49
C PHE A 31 0.08 -8.21 -1.78
N GLU A 32 0.72 -9.21 -2.41
CA GLU A 32 0.20 -9.93 -3.58
C GLU A 32 -1.02 -10.81 -3.28
N GLY A 33 -1.31 -11.08 -2.01
CA GLY A 33 -2.56 -11.71 -1.56
C GLY A 33 -2.42 -13.03 -0.79
N ASP A 34 -1.20 -13.50 -0.52
CA ASP A 34 -0.96 -14.76 0.21
C ASP A 34 -0.97 -14.59 1.75
N LEU A 35 -1.82 -13.71 2.28
CA LEU A 35 -1.95 -13.48 3.72
C LEU A 35 -2.37 -14.75 4.48
N LEU A 36 -3.25 -15.56 3.87
CA LEU A 36 -3.85 -16.72 4.52
C LEU A 36 -2.81 -17.75 4.96
N THR A 37 -1.76 -17.96 4.17
CA THR A 37 -0.68 -18.92 4.48
C THR A 37 0.04 -18.53 5.77
N TYR A 38 0.37 -17.25 5.92
CA TYR A 38 1.04 -16.74 7.13
C TYR A 38 0.13 -16.80 8.36
N VAL A 39 -1.13 -16.38 8.23
CA VAL A 39 -2.11 -16.46 9.33
C VAL A 39 -2.34 -17.92 9.77
N GLN A 40 -2.40 -18.85 8.83
CA GLN A 40 -2.55 -20.28 9.13
C GLN A 40 -1.35 -20.86 9.87
N ASN A 41 -0.13 -20.43 9.54
CA ASN A 41 1.07 -20.88 10.23
C ASN A 41 1.10 -20.35 11.66
N ASP A 42 0.83 -19.06 11.85
CA ASP A 42 0.81 -18.43 13.18
C ASP A 42 -0.29 -19.06 14.08
N LEU A 43 -1.49 -19.30 13.54
CA LEU A 43 -2.57 -19.98 14.28
C LEU A 43 -2.22 -21.42 14.65
N LYS A 44 -1.48 -22.13 13.78
CA LYS A 44 -1.07 -23.51 14.04
C LYS A 44 -0.05 -23.60 15.17
N GLU A 45 0.78 -22.57 15.34
CA GLU A 45 1.74 -22.48 16.46
C GLU A 45 1.06 -22.13 17.78
N GLN A 46 -0.02 -21.35 17.75
CA GLN A 46 -0.73 -20.88 18.94
C GLN A 46 -1.80 -21.86 19.44
N LEU A 47 -2.48 -22.56 18.54
CA LEU A 47 -3.62 -23.42 18.87
C LEU A 47 -3.26 -24.91 18.95
N SER A 48 -4.00 -25.66 19.77
CA SER A 48 -3.90 -27.12 19.76
C SER A 48 -4.30 -27.69 18.38
N PRO A 49 -3.78 -28.85 17.95
CA PRO A 49 -4.11 -29.41 16.63
C PRO A 49 -5.61 -29.60 16.38
N LYS A 50 -6.38 -29.93 17.43
CA LYS A 50 -7.84 -30.08 17.35
C LYS A 50 -8.53 -28.72 17.19
N SER A 51 -8.12 -27.73 17.98
CA SER A 51 -8.65 -26.37 17.90
C SER A 51 -8.34 -25.72 16.54
N TYR A 52 -7.11 -25.89 16.07
CA TYR A 52 -6.67 -25.41 14.76
C TYR A 52 -7.48 -26.00 13.60
N ALA A 53 -7.75 -27.30 13.61
CA ALA A 53 -8.54 -27.95 12.56
C ALA A 53 -9.94 -27.33 12.39
N VAL A 54 -10.53 -26.85 13.49
CA VAL A 54 -11.83 -26.17 13.49
C VAL A 54 -11.68 -24.68 13.14
N ALA A 55 -10.70 -24.00 13.73
CA ALA A 55 -10.45 -22.58 13.52
C ALA A 55 -10.04 -22.26 12.07
N LYS A 56 -9.28 -23.14 11.40
CA LYS A 56 -8.79 -22.97 10.03
C LYS A 56 -9.90 -22.65 9.03
N ASN A 57 -11.09 -23.23 9.20
CA ASN A 57 -12.23 -23.04 8.30
C ASN A 57 -12.99 -21.73 8.55
N ARG A 58 -12.59 -20.94 9.55
CA ARG A 58 -13.26 -19.70 9.99
C ARG A 58 -12.34 -18.49 9.97
N ILE A 59 -11.16 -18.64 9.36
CA ILE A 59 -10.19 -17.55 9.22
C ILE A 59 -10.79 -16.46 8.33
N VAL A 60 -10.63 -15.21 8.74
CA VAL A 60 -11.06 -14.03 7.99
C VAL A 60 -9.82 -13.31 7.46
N PRO A 61 -9.39 -13.57 6.21
CA PRO A 61 -8.16 -13.00 5.66
C PRO A 61 -8.39 -11.58 5.13
N ILE A 62 -8.64 -10.62 6.01
CA ILE A 62 -8.72 -9.19 5.63
C ILE A 62 -7.31 -8.63 5.46
N ASN A 63 -6.95 -8.29 4.22
CA ASN A 63 -5.63 -7.72 3.91
C ASN A 63 -5.63 -6.19 4.13
N ILE A 64 -5.29 -5.80 5.35
CA ILE A 64 -5.20 -4.38 5.75
C ILE A 64 -3.97 -3.72 5.12
N LEU A 65 -2.86 -4.45 5.00
CA LEU A 65 -1.61 -3.94 4.42
C LEU A 65 -1.83 -3.36 3.04
N ARG A 66 -2.48 -4.11 2.14
CA ARG A 66 -2.76 -3.64 0.78
C ARG A 66 -3.56 -2.35 0.78
N LYS A 67 -4.62 -2.26 1.60
CA LYS A 67 -5.43 -1.03 1.71
C LYS A 67 -4.62 0.18 2.21
N ILE A 68 -3.73 -0.02 3.18
CA ILE A 68 -2.86 1.05 3.69
C ILE A 68 -1.92 1.54 2.59
N ILE A 69 -1.25 0.61 1.89
CA ILE A 69 -0.32 0.96 0.80
C ILE A 69 -1.05 1.67 -0.34
N ASP A 70 -2.23 1.18 -0.74
CA ASP A 70 -3.04 1.81 -1.80
C ASP A 70 -3.43 3.25 -1.41
N LYS A 71 -3.74 3.50 -0.14
CA LYS A 71 -4.06 4.85 0.39
C LYS A 71 -2.85 5.76 0.47
N GLN A 72 -1.68 5.22 0.79
CA GLN A 72 -0.43 5.97 0.80
C GLN A 72 0.09 6.27 -0.60
N SER A 73 -0.25 5.44 -1.59
CA SER A 73 0.35 5.47 -2.93
C SER A 73 -0.51 6.21 -3.95
N VAL A 74 -0.92 7.45 -3.63
CA VAL A 74 -1.88 8.22 -4.45
C VAL A 74 -1.25 9.25 -5.38
N ILE A 75 0.07 9.48 -5.30
CA ILE A 75 0.76 10.59 -5.99
C ILE A 75 0.70 10.51 -7.53
N TYR A 76 0.49 9.31 -8.07
CA TYR A 76 0.30 9.06 -9.51
C TYR A 76 -1.17 8.76 -9.87
N GLY A 77 -2.09 8.91 -8.92
CA GLY A 77 -3.53 8.77 -9.16
C GLY A 77 -4.07 9.89 -10.06
N SER A 78 -3.52 11.09 -9.94
CA SER A 78 -3.67 12.18 -10.91
C SER A 78 -2.57 12.07 -11.98
N GLN A 79 -2.85 12.56 -13.20
CA GLN A 79 -1.81 12.63 -14.23
C GLN A 79 -0.72 13.61 -13.79
N VAL A 80 0.51 13.10 -13.68
CA VAL A 80 1.72 13.89 -13.45
C VAL A 80 2.09 14.60 -14.75
N VAL A 81 2.38 15.90 -14.67
CA VAL A 81 2.79 16.72 -15.81
C VAL A 81 4.31 16.68 -15.91
N ARG A 82 4.83 16.42 -17.10
CA ARG A 82 6.27 16.40 -17.40
C ARG A 82 6.55 17.29 -18.59
N GLU A 83 7.47 18.22 -18.41
CA GLU A 83 7.83 19.21 -19.43
C GLU A 83 9.33 19.25 -19.63
N VAL A 84 9.75 19.37 -20.89
CA VAL A 84 11.14 19.59 -21.25
C VAL A 84 11.45 21.08 -21.16
N VAL A 85 12.40 21.42 -20.29
CA VAL A 85 12.99 22.76 -20.17
C VAL A 85 14.32 22.78 -20.92
N ASP A 86 14.64 23.93 -21.52
CA ASP A 86 15.86 24.16 -22.32
C ASP A 86 16.03 23.21 -23.53
N GLY A 87 14.93 22.59 -23.98
CA GLY A 87 14.87 21.70 -25.15
C GLY A 87 14.03 22.28 -26.29
N THR A 88 13.82 21.44 -27.31
CA THR A 88 13.02 21.73 -28.51
C THR A 88 11.65 21.04 -28.46
N GLU A 89 10.72 21.42 -29.33
CA GLU A 89 9.43 20.72 -29.46
C GLU A 89 9.61 19.23 -29.79
N ALA A 90 10.64 18.87 -30.56
CA ALA A 90 10.99 17.49 -30.85
C ALA A 90 11.44 16.71 -29.59
N ASP A 91 12.09 17.38 -28.63
CA ASP A 91 12.44 16.77 -27.34
C ASP A 91 11.18 16.47 -26.52
N GLN A 92 10.19 17.37 -26.55
CA GLN A 92 8.90 17.16 -25.89
C GLN A 92 8.09 16.02 -26.53
N GLU A 93 8.10 15.91 -27.86
CA GLU A 93 7.49 14.78 -28.57
C GLU A 93 8.18 13.45 -28.22
N LEU A 94 9.51 13.45 -28.14
CA LEU A 94 10.29 12.28 -27.75
C LEU A 94 10.02 11.87 -26.29
N LEU A 95 9.92 12.83 -25.37
CA LEU A 95 9.50 12.59 -23.98
C LEU A 95 8.10 11.96 -23.94
N SER A 96 7.14 12.52 -24.68
CA SER A 96 5.76 12.01 -24.75
C SER A 96 5.73 10.57 -25.27
N TRP A 97 6.57 10.23 -26.26
CA TRP A 97 6.73 8.86 -26.75
C TRP A 97 7.27 7.92 -25.66
N TYR A 98 8.29 8.34 -24.92
CA TYR A 98 8.84 7.57 -23.80
C TYR A 98 7.80 7.34 -22.70
N GLU A 99 7.06 8.37 -22.31
CA GLU A 99 6.00 8.27 -21.30
C GLU A 99 4.93 7.26 -21.67
N HIS A 100 4.52 7.26 -22.95
CA HIS A 100 3.55 6.33 -23.48
C HIS A 100 4.07 4.89 -23.50
N GLU A 101 5.23 4.65 -24.13
CA GLU A 101 5.79 3.30 -24.31
C GLU A 101 6.21 2.66 -22.99
N MET A 102 6.84 3.44 -22.09
CA MET A 102 7.23 2.95 -20.76
C MET A 102 6.03 2.81 -19.81
N ARG A 103 4.87 3.40 -20.14
CA ARG A 103 3.74 3.58 -19.24
C ARG A 103 4.18 4.21 -17.92
N ALA A 104 4.90 5.33 -18.00
CA ALA A 104 5.64 5.93 -16.90
C ALA A 104 4.79 6.08 -15.64
N ASN A 105 3.63 6.74 -15.70
CA ASN A 105 2.75 6.93 -14.54
C ASN A 105 2.36 5.61 -13.85
N PHE A 106 1.99 4.59 -14.63
CA PHE A 106 1.60 3.29 -14.09
C PHE A 106 2.78 2.60 -13.38
N LYS A 107 3.97 2.61 -14.00
CA LYS A 107 5.16 1.97 -13.44
C LYS A 107 5.75 2.71 -12.25
N MET A 108 5.68 4.03 -12.27
CA MET A 108 6.08 4.85 -11.13
C MET A 108 5.09 4.72 -9.97
N ASN A 109 3.79 4.53 -10.23
CA ASN A 109 2.82 4.19 -9.18
C ASN A 109 3.19 2.86 -8.49
N GLN A 110 3.50 1.82 -9.27
CA GLN A 110 3.95 0.54 -8.70
C GLN A 110 5.25 0.69 -7.90
N SER A 111 6.15 1.59 -8.34
CA SER A 111 7.35 1.93 -7.58
C SER A 111 7.01 2.66 -6.28
N ASN A 112 6.00 3.53 -6.26
CA ASN A 112 5.55 4.20 -5.05
C ASN A 112 4.90 3.21 -4.05
N GLU A 113 4.09 2.27 -4.55
CA GLU A 113 3.57 1.17 -3.74
C GLU A 113 4.71 0.36 -3.10
N ALA A 114 5.75 0.03 -3.87
CA ALA A 114 6.93 -0.65 -3.36
C ALA A 114 7.73 0.20 -2.36
N LEU A 115 7.86 1.52 -2.60
CA LEU A 115 8.52 2.43 -1.67
C LEU A 115 7.78 2.48 -0.33
N ASN A 116 6.45 2.55 -0.34
CA ASN A 116 5.66 2.55 0.89
C ASN A 116 5.72 1.20 1.62
N LEU A 117 5.81 0.10 0.87
CA LEU A 117 5.88 -1.24 1.42
C LEU A 117 7.24 -1.58 2.07
N TYR A 118 8.35 -1.18 1.44
CA TYR A 118 9.70 -1.57 1.88
C TYR A 118 10.57 -0.39 2.34
N LYS A 119 10.08 0.84 2.28
CA LYS A 119 10.84 2.09 2.46
C LYS A 119 11.95 2.32 1.43
N ASN A 120 12.12 1.43 0.46
CA ASN A 120 13.01 1.60 -0.66
C ASN A 120 12.52 0.86 -1.90
N THR A 121 12.99 1.27 -3.06
CA THR A 121 12.70 0.62 -4.35
C THR A 121 13.78 0.98 -5.35
N LEU A 122 13.97 0.12 -6.34
CA LEU A 122 14.94 0.31 -7.41
C LEU A 122 14.20 0.34 -8.74
N ILE A 123 14.40 1.40 -9.52
CA ILE A 123 13.76 1.61 -10.81
C ILE A 123 14.79 1.37 -11.90
N GLN A 124 14.44 0.58 -12.90
CA GLN A 124 15.31 0.26 -14.02
C GLN A 124 14.61 0.55 -15.36
N PRO A 125 15.10 1.53 -16.13
CA PRO A 125 14.81 1.64 -17.55
C PRO A 125 15.49 0.51 -18.32
N TYR A 126 14.83 -0.06 -19.30
CA TYR A 126 15.40 -1.10 -20.16
C TYR A 126 14.74 -1.11 -21.53
N VAL A 127 15.27 -1.91 -22.45
CA VAL A 127 14.69 -2.10 -23.78
C VAL A 127 14.14 -3.51 -23.90
N PHE A 128 12.93 -3.63 -24.44
CA PHE A 128 12.28 -4.90 -24.73
C PHE A 128 11.64 -4.86 -26.11
N LYS A 129 12.10 -5.74 -27.01
CA LYS A 129 11.55 -5.89 -28.37
C LYS A 129 11.47 -4.57 -29.16
N GLY A 130 12.55 -3.79 -29.18
CA GLY A 130 12.57 -2.53 -29.95
C GLY A 130 11.99 -1.31 -29.21
N LYS A 131 11.43 -1.52 -28.01
CA LYS A 131 10.71 -0.48 -27.27
C LYS A 131 11.30 -0.23 -25.89
N PRO A 132 11.34 1.03 -25.44
CA PRO A 132 11.73 1.34 -24.08
C PRO A 132 10.65 0.86 -23.11
N ALA A 133 11.09 0.36 -21.96
CA ALA A 133 10.22 -0.13 -20.91
C ALA A 133 10.80 0.26 -19.54
N LEU A 134 9.92 0.33 -18.56
CA LEU A 134 10.29 0.63 -17.17
C LEU A 134 9.84 -0.52 -16.27
N ARG A 135 10.72 -0.91 -15.34
CA ARG A 135 10.39 -1.86 -14.27
C ARG A 135 10.89 -1.33 -12.94
N PHE A 136 10.14 -1.59 -11.89
CA PHE A 136 10.65 -1.52 -10.53
C PHE A 136 11.13 -2.92 -10.13
N ILE A 137 12.14 -2.95 -9.26
CA ILE A 137 12.68 -4.16 -8.67
C ILE A 137 12.34 -4.08 -7.17
N PRO A 138 11.51 -5.00 -6.66
CA PRO A 138 11.14 -4.97 -5.25
C PRO A 138 12.34 -5.26 -4.33
N SER A 139 12.26 -4.76 -3.10
CA SER A 139 13.36 -4.78 -2.12
C SER A 139 13.77 -6.18 -1.65
N ASP A 140 12.97 -7.22 -1.91
CA ASP A 140 13.34 -8.62 -1.65
C ASP A 140 14.32 -9.18 -2.69
N ARG A 141 14.57 -8.46 -3.80
CA ARG A 141 15.38 -8.91 -4.95
C ARG A 141 16.65 -8.12 -5.18
N PHE A 142 16.97 -7.14 -4.33
CA PHE A 142 18.22 -6.40 -4.46
C PHE A 142 18.80 -5.97 -3.12
N VAL A 143 20.10 -5.68 -3.11
CA VAL A 143 20.80 -5.04 -1.99
C VAL A 143 21.60 -3.86 -2.53
N ALA A 144 21.40 -2.69 -1.94
CA ALA A 144 22.17 -1.48 -2.20
C ALA A 144 23.39 -1.43 -1.26
N ILE A 145 24.59 -1.22 -1.80
CA ILE A 145 25.83 -1.16 -1.04
C ILE A 145 26.60 0.13 -1.36
N SER A 146 27.08 0.78 -0.32
CA SER A 146 28.02 1.90 -0.44
C SER A 146 29.42 1.46 -0.01
N ASN A 147 30.40 1.79 -0.85
CA ASN A 147 31.81 1.78 -0.54
C ASN A 147 32.38 3.22 -0.52
N ASP A 148 31.53 4.25 -0.60
CA ASP A 148 31.94 5.65 -0.55
C ASP A 148 32.29 6.03 0.90
N PRO A 149 33.53 6.42 1.20
CA PRO A 149 33.95 6.77 2.55
C PRO A 149 33.42 8.14 3.01
N VAL A 150 33.00 9.00 2.07
CA VAL A 150 32.49 10.35 2.35
C VAL A 150 30.99 10.29 2.56
N ASN A 151 30.27 9.58 1.69
CA ASN A 151 28.82 9.44 1.79
C ASN A 151 28.36 7.98 1.81
N PRO A 152 28.24 7.36 3.01
CA PRO A 152 27.88 5.95 3.13
C PRO A 152 26.41 5.66 2.75
N THR A 153 25.57 6.68 2.55
CA THR A 153 24.15 6.50 2.18
C THR A 153 23.95 6.54 0.67
N LYS A 154 24.94 7.00 -0.09
CA LYS A 154 24.91 6.95 -1.56
C LYS A 154 25.27 5.54 -2.06
N PRO A 155 24.42 4.88 -2.84
CA PRO A 155 24.74 3.58 -3.42
C PRO A 155 25.87 3.70 -4.44
N THR A 156 26.82 2.78 -4.35
CA THR A 156 27.93 2.62 -5.31
C THR A 156 27.82 1.30 -6.07
N HIS A 157 27.17 0.32 -5.45
CA HIS A 157 26.98 -1.02 -5.98
C HIS A 157 25.54 -1.47 -5.73
N PHE A 158 24.98 -2.18 -6.70
CA PHE A 158 23.73 -2.93 -6.53
C PHE A 158 23.98 -4.40 -6.76
N VAL A 159 23.49 -5.24 -5.85
CA VAL A 159 23.50 -6.70 -5.97
C VAL A 159 22.07 -7.16 -6.20
N ILE A 160 21.76 -7.64 -7.40
CA ILE A 160 20.44 -8.14 -7.79
C ILE A 160 20.40 -9.66 -7.67
N LEU A 161 19.34 -10.19 -7.09
CA LEU A 161 19.09 -11.62 -6.90
C LEU A 161 18.29 -12.18 -8.09
N ASP A 162 18.97 -12.67 -9.13
CA ASP A 162 18.36 -13.14 -10.40
C ASP A 162 17.80 -14.58 -10.33
N GLY A 163 17.52 -15.07 -9.13
CA GLY A 163 17.01 -16.42 -8.90
C GLY A 163 18.11 -17.48 -8.74
N LYS A 164 17.76 -18.73 -9.05
CA LYS A 164 18.63 -19.89 -8.79
C LYS A 164 19.04 -20.59 -10.07
N THR A 165 20.23 -21.17 -10.08
CA THR A 165 20.71 -22.09 -11.13
C THR A 165 19.89 -23.39 -11.11
N GLU A 166 20.03 -24.21 -12.16
CA GLU A 166 19.47 -25.57 -12.19
C GLU A 166 19.93 -26.44 -11.01
N SER A 167 21.12 -26.13 -10.47
CA SER A 167 21.67 -26.78 -9.27
C SER A 167 21.13 -26.24 -7.94
N GLY A 168 20.23 -25.26 -7.98
CA GLY A 168 19.62 -24.62 -6.79
C GLY A 168 20.45 -23.49 -6.15
N LYS A 169 21.65 -23.19 -6.67
CA LYS A 169 22.52 -22.10 -6.17
C LYS A 169 21.99 -20.74 -6.57
N GLN A 170 22.05 -19.77 -5.67
CA GLN A 170 21.62 -18.39 -5.94
C GLN A 170 22.54 -17.71 -6.97
N ILE A 171 21.96 -16.89 -7.82
CA ILE A 171 22.67 -16.08 -8.83
C ILE A 171 22.58 -14.62 -8.42
N TYR A 172 23.71 -13.93 -8.51
CA TYR A 172 23.84 -12.52 -8.19
C TYR A 172 24.34 -11.77 -9.42
N SER A 173 23.65 -10.68 -9.77
CA SER A 173 24.15 -9.69 -10.73
C SER A 173 24.63 -8.47 -9.96
N ILE A 174 25.92 -8.19 -10.03
CA ILE A 174 26.55 -7.07 -9.35
C ILE A 174 26.79 -5.96 -10.36
N TYR A 175 26.24 -4.78 -10.09
CA TYR A 175 26.42 -3.57 -10.88
C TYR A 175 27.21 -2.55 -10.09
N SER A 176 28.17 -1.89 -10.74
CA SER A 176 28.84 -0.66 -10.31
C SER A 176 28.79 0.36 -11.45
N ASP A 177 29.28 1.58 -11.23
CA ASP A 177 29.34 2.59 -12.31
C ASP A 177 30.18 2.12 -13.51
N THR A 178 31.22 1.30 -13.27
CA THR A 178 32.19 0.91 -14.30
C THR A 178 32.02 -0.53 -14.77
N GLU A 179 31.37 -1.38 -13.99
CA GLU A 179 31.41 -2.83 -14.20
C GLU A 179 30.07 -3.50 -13.90
N TRP A 180 29.85 -4.63 -14.57
CA TRP A 180 28.70 -5.48 -14.37
C TRP A 180 29.10 -6.95 -14.50
N VAL A 181 28.91 -7.71 -13.43
CA VAL A 181 29.35 -9.13 -13.36
C VAL A 181 28.22 -9.99 -12.84
N ILE A 182 28.03 -11.17 -13.45
CA ILE A 182 27.07 -12.18 -13.01
C ILE A 182 27.85 -13.34 -12.37
N ILE A 183 27.49 -13.69 -11.15
CA ILE A 183 28.16 -14.73 -10.37
C ILE A 183 27.17 -15.70 -9.73
N ASP A 184 27.62 -16.92 -9.46
CA ASP A 184 26.89 -17.86 -8.61
C ASP A 184 27.27 -17.73 -7.12
N GLU A 185 26.57 -18.46 -6.26
CA GLU A 185 26.83 -18.51 -4.82
C GLU A 185 28.23 -19.05 -4.46
N ASP A 186 28.82 -19.87 -5.33
CA ASP A 186 30.18 -20.40 -5.18
C ASP A 186 31.25 -19.44 -5.73
N LYS A 187 30.82 -18.23 -6.13
CA LYS A 187 31.65 -17.15 -6.63
C LYS A 187 32.25 -17.42 -8.02
N ASN A 188 31.69 -18.37 -8.78
CA ASN A 188 32.09 -18.55 -10.16
C ASN A 188 31.43 -17.48 -11.03
N ILE A 189 32.24 -16.79 -11.85
CA ILE A 189 31.72 -15.84 -12.84
C ILE A 189 31.02 -16.63 -13.95
N LEU A 190 29.74 -16.32 -14.16
CA LEU A 190 28.89 -16.98 -15.15
C LEU A 190 29.05 -16.30 -16.51
N ILE A 191 30.22 -16.46 -17.14
CA ILE A 191 30.56 -15.85 -18.44
C ILE A 191 29.51 -16.17 -19.51
N ASN A 192 28.98 -17.40 -19.53
CA ASN A 192 27.93 -17.80 -20.48
C ASN A 192 26.67 -16.93 -20.38
N LYS A 193 26.30 -16.49 -19.17
CA LYS A 193 25.16 -15.59 -18.97
C LYS A 193 25.49 -14.17 -19.40
N MET A 194 26.71 -13.71 -19.17
CA MET A 194 27.16 -12.37 -19.59
C MET A 194 27.29 -12.25 -21.13
N LEU A 195 27.73 -13.33 -21.78
CA LEU A 195 27.77 -13.43 -23.25
C LEU A 195 26.39 -13.34 -23.89
N ALA A 196 25.33 -13.80 -23.21
CA ALA A 196 23.96 -13.65 -23.70
C ALA A 196 23.53 -12.17 -23.80
N PHE A 197 24.25 -11.27 -23.14
CA PHE A 197 24.04 -9.82 -23.20
C PHE A 197 25.15 -9.08 -23.96
N ASP A 198 25.97 -9.79 -24.75
CA ASP A 198 27.08 -9.23 -25.53
C ASP A 198 28.10 -8.47 -24.67
N ASN A 199 28.30 -8.89 -23.42
CA ASN A 199 29.22 -8.25 -22.47
C ASN A 199 30.15 -9.25 -21.78
N ALA A 200 31.03 -9.89 -22.56
CA ALA A 200 31.99 -10.86 -22.05
C ALA A 200 32.96 -10.27 -21.01
N ASP A 201 33.31 -8.99 -21.18
CA ASP A 201 34.34 -8.30 -20.40
C ASP A 201 33.82 -7.74 -19.06
N GLY A 202 32.51 -7.82 -18.82
CA GLY A 202 31.88 -7.35 -17.59
C GLY A 202 31.99 -5.86 -17.36
N VAL A 203 32.04 -5.08 -18.43
CA VAL A 203 32.10 -3.61 -18.38
C VAL A 203 30.68 -3.07 -18.32
N ASN A 204 30.44 -2.08 -17.45
CA ASN A 204 29.17 -1.36 -17.49
C ASN A 204 29.18 -0.41 -18.70
N VAL A 205 28.40 -0.76 -19.71
CA VAL A 205 28.31 -0.03 -20.99
C VAL A 205 27.82 1.40 -20.85
N PHE A 206 27.14 1.73 -19.75
CA PHE A 206 26.58 3.06 -19.51
C PHE A 206 27.56 3.99 -18.79
N GLY A 207 28.61 3.46 -18.13
CA GLY A 207 29.52 4.27 -17.30
C GLY A 207 28.88 4.91 -16.06
N ARG A 208 27.62 4.56 -15.77
CA ARG A 208 26.82 4.92 -14.60
C ARG A 208 25.88 3.77 -14.29
N LEU A 209 25.48 3.63 -13.02
CA LEU A 209 24.47 2.64 -12.63
C LEU A 209 23.17 2.80 -13.46
N PRO A 210 22.67 1.75 -14.13
CA PRO A 210 21.46 1.81 -14.95
C PRO A 210 20.19 1.72 -14.11
N PHE A 211 20.22 2.29 -12.90
CA PHE A 211 19.13 2.23 -11.93
C PHE A 211 18.98 3.56 -11.23
N VAL A 212 17.75 3.85 -10.82
CA VAL A 212 17.45 4.93 -9.90
C VAL A 212 16.97 4.34 -8.58
N TYR A 213 17.58 4.78 -7.49
CA TYR A 213 17.30 4.25 -6.16
C TYR A 213 16.50 5.26 -5.35
N ALA A 214 15.30 4.87 -4.96
CA ALA A 214 14.47 5.64 -4.05
C ALA A 214 14.56 5.04 -2.66
N ASN A 215 14.84 5.89 -1.65
CA ASN A 215 14.98 5.48 -0.27
C ASN A 215 14.32 6.52 0.64
N LEU A 216 13.50 6.04 1.58
CA LEU A 216 12.85 6.87 2.58
C LEU A 216 13.78 7.19 3.77
N SER A 217 14.85 6.42 3.97
CA SER A 217 15.82 6.65 5.05
C SER A 217 16.99 7.50 4.60
N GLU A 218 17.22 8.61 5.29
CA GLU A 218 18.42 9.43 5.09
C GLU A 218 19.67 8.88 5.78
N ASN A 219 19.49 7.99 6.76
CA ASN A 219 20.57 7.52 7.64
C ASN A 219 21.19 6.20 7.19
N LEU A 220 20.41 5.35 6.53
CA LEU A 220 20.83 4.00 6.15
C LEU A 220 20.58 3.79 4.66
N ILE A 221 21.59 3.26 3.96
CA ILE A 221 21.46 2.88 2.55
C ILE A 221 20.38 1.82 2.35
N MET A 222 20.27 0.86 3.25
CA MET A 222 19.18 -0.10 3.33
C MET A 222 18.34 0.24 4.56
N PRO A 223 17.10 0.73 4.40
CA PRO A 223 16.27 1.14 5.52
C PRO A 223 15.89 -0.06 6.39
N LEU A 224 15.74 0.20 7.69
CA LEU A 224 15.19 -0.78 8.63
C LEU A 224 13.68 -0.93 8.40
N GLN A 225 13.23 -2.18 8.32
CA GLN A 225 11.82 -2.49 8.12
C GLN A 225 11.04 -2.34 9.41
N ASP A 226 9.77 -2.04 9.22
CA ASP A 226 8.80 -1.89 10.27
C ASP A 226 8.29 -3.25 10.72
N GLU A 227 8.90 -3.79 11.79
CA GLU A 227 8.43 -5.05 12.38
C GLU A 227 6.97 -4.99 12.83
N ASP A 228 6.51 -3.82 13.25
CA ASP A 228 5.14 -3.56 13.67
C ASP A 228 4.17 -3.73 12.49
N THR A 229 4.52 -3.27 11.28
CA THR A 229 3.67 -3.42 10.08
C THR A 229 3.36 -4.88 9.78
N LEU A 230 4.38 -5.74 9.78
CA LEU A 230 4.20 -7.17 9.53
C LEU A 230 3.38 -7.84 10.65
N LYS A 231 3.68 -7.54 11.91
CA LYS A 231 2.98 -8.11 13.07
C LYS A 231 1.51 -7.71 13.09
N MET A 232 1.21 -6.41 12.93
CA MET A 232 -0.16 -5.90 12.96
C MET A 232 -0.99 -6.39 11.77
N THR A 233 -0.38 -6.54 10.59
CA THR A 233 -1.08 -7.10 9.42
C THR A 233 -1.56 -8.53 9.66
N LYS A 234 -0.82 -9.33 10.44
CA LYS A 234 -1.22 -10.72 10.77
C LYS A 234 -2.13 -10.79 11.99
N ILE A 235 -1.89 -9.98 13.01
CA ILE A 235 -2.59 -10.07 14.30
C ILE A 235 -4.08 -9.79 14.15
N ILE A 236 -4.48 -8.83 13.31
CA ILE A 236 -5.89 -8.47 13.14
C ILE A 236 -6.70 -9.65 12.57
N PRO A 237 -6.30 -10.30 11.46
CA PRO A 237 -6.91 -11.56 11.01
C PRO A 237 -6.94 -12.66 12.07
N ILE A 238 -5.89 -12.80 12.88
CA ILE A 238 -5.82 -13.80 13.96
C ILE A 238 -6.89 -13.51 15.03
N LEU A 239 -6.96 -12.28 15.55
CA LEU A 239 -7.94 -11.87 16.56
C LEU A 239 -9.38 -12.03 16.07
N LEU A 240 -9.65 -11.70 14.80
CA LEU A 240 -10.97 -11.94 14.19
C LEU A 240 -11.28 -13.43 14.04
N SER A 241 -10.27 -14.25 13.74
CA SER A 241 -10.42 -15.71 13.65
C SER A 241 -10.70 -16.33 15.02
N ASP A 242 -10.05 -15.85 16.08
CA ASP A 242 -10.28 -16.27 17.46
C ASP A 242 -11.69 -15.87 17.93
N LEU A 243 -12.13 -14.66 17.58
CA LEU A 243 -13.50 -14.21 17.85
C LEU A 243 -14.52 -15.12 17.14
N ASN A 244 -14.32 -15.43 15.86
CA ASN A 244 -15.18 -16.35 15.12
C ASN A 244 -15.20 -17.77 15.70
N TYR A 245 -14.05 -18.23 16.18
CA TYR A 245 -13.92 -19.51 16.86
C TYR A 245 -14.72 -19.48 18.18
N ALA A 246 -14.60 -18.43 18.99
CA ALA A 246 -15.30 -18.27 20.25
C ALA A 246 -16.83 -18.19 20.06
N VAL A 247 -17.30 -17.40 19.08
CA VAL A 247 -18.72 -17.28 18.70
C VAL A 247 -19.30 -18.63 18.28
N MET A 248 -18.53 -19.48 17.62
CA MET A 248 -18.97 -20.83 17.28
C MET A 248 -19.32 -21.64 18.54
N PHE A 249 -18.49 -21.61 19.59
CA PHE A 249 -18.78 -22.35 20.82
C PHE A 249 -19.92 -21.74 21.62
N GLN A 250 -20.15 -20.43 21.54
CA GLN A 250 -21.32 -19.79 22.13
C GLN A 250 -22.63 -20.32 21.52
N ALA A 251 -22.62 -20.74 20.26
CA ALA A 251 -23.78 -21.38 19.63
C ALA A 251 -24.05 -22.81 20.17
N PHE A 252 -23.11 -23.42 20.88
CA PHE A 252 -23.26 -24.75 21.47
C PHE A 252 -23.38 -24.68 23.00
N SER A 253 -24.49 -25.18 23.53
CA SER A 253 -24.69 -25.34 24.96
C SER A 253 -23.85 -26.51 25.48
N VAL A 254 -23.01 -26.29 26.49
CA VAL A 254 -22.33 -27.39 27.20
C VAL A 254 -23.23 -27.83 28.34
N MET A 255 -23.74 -29.05 28.26
CA MET A 255 -24.52 -29.65 29.35
C MET A 255 -23.57 -30.35 30.30
N TYR A 256 -23.73 -30.09 31.60
CA TYR A 256 -23.03 -30.83 32.65
C TYR A 256 -24.04 -31.44 33.61
N GLY A 257 -23.74 -32.64 34.10
CA GLY A 257 -24.52 -33.31 35.12
C GLY A 257 -23.66 -33.53 36.35
N VAL A 258 -24.21 -33.21 37.52
CA VAL A 258 -23.62 -33.55 38.82
C VAL A 258 -24.44 -34.70 39.43
N ASP A 259 -23.76 -35.75 39.91
CA ASP A 259 -24.37 -36.93 40.52
C ASP A 259 -25.40 -37.68 39.64
N LEU A 260 -25.04 -37.96 38.37
CA LEU A 260 -25.85 -38.74 37.43
C LEU A 260 -25.32 -40.17 37.24
N ASP A 261 -26.24 -41.15 37.28
CA ASP A 261 -25.94 -42.55 37.00
C ASP A 261 -25.93 -42.79 35.46
N GLU A 262 -24.74 -42.97 34.88
CA GLU A 262 -24.46 -42.90 33.42
C GLU A 262 -25.19 -43.92 32.52
N LYS A 263 -25.91 -44.90 33.08
CA LYS A 263 -26.32 -46.10 32.31
C LYS A 263 -27.41 -45.89 31.25
N ASN A 264 -28.19 -44.81 31.26
CA ASN A 264 -29.32 -44.61 30.32
C ASN A 264 -29.57 -43.12 29.96
N LEU A 265 -28.52 -42.34 29.64
CA LEU A 265 -28.67 -40.97 29.16
C LEU A 265 -28.97 -40.97 27.65
N GLU A 266 -30.25 -40.93 27.28
CA GLU A 266 -30.69 -40.68 25.90
C GLU A 266 -31.00 -39.18 25.70
N MET A 267 -30.22 -38.51 24.85
CA MET A 267 -30.50 -37.15 24.37
C MET A 267 -31.52 -37.21 23.22
N ASN A 268 -32.78 -36.82 23.47
CA ASN A 268 -33.80 -36.70 22.43
C ASN A 268 -34.73 -35.51 22.76
N PRO A 269 -35.13 -34.66 21.78
CA PRO A 269 -36.04 -33.53 22.01
C PRO A 269 -37.40 -33.88 22.63
N ASN A 270 -37.80 -35.17 22.62
CA ASN A 270 -39.01 -35.67 23.27
C ASN A 270 -38.73 -36.59 24.48
N ALA A 271 -37.49 -36.63 24.99
CA ALA A 271 -37.15 -37.48 26.14
C ALA A 271 -37.38 -36.74 27.46
N PHE A 272 -37.99 -37.43 28.41
CA PHE A 272 -38.12 -37.00 29.80
C PHE A 272 -36.95 -37.58 30.61
N TRP A 273 -36.16 -36.73 31.26
CA TRP A 273 -35.01 -37.16 32.05
C TRP A 273 -35.44 -37.47 33.50
N SER A 274 -35.24 -38.72 33.94
CA SER A 274 -35.38 -39.10 35.35
C SER A 274 -33.99 -39.28 35.96
N PHE A 275 -33.60 -38.36 36.83
CA PHE A 275 -32.34 -38.48 37.58
C PHE A 275 -32.61 -39.25 38.87
N LYS A 276 -31.81 -40.30 39.13
CA LYS A 276 -31.82 -41.02 40.42
C LYS A 276 -30.56 -40.61 41.18
N SER A 277 -30.71 -40.09 42.40
CA SER A 277 -29.56 -39.88 43.29
C SER A 277 -29.10 -41.22 43.87
N ASP A 278 -27.81 -41.32 44.20
CA ASP A 278 -27.24 -42.49 44.88
C ASP A 278 -28.00 -42.75 46.21
N PRO A 279 -28.52 -43.97 46.46
CA PRO A 279 -29.24 -44.32 47.69
C PRO A 279 -28.44 -44.08 48.98
N ASN A 280 -27.11 -44.00 48.89
CA ASN A 280 -26.22 -43.86 50.05
C ASN A 280 -25.95 -42.41 50.47
N ASN A 281 -26.41 -41.40 49.72
CA ASN A 281 -26.15 -39.99 50.07
C ASN A 281 -27.42 -39.12 49.89
N PRO A 282 -28.29 -39.01 50.93
CA PRO A 282 -29.57 -38.31 50.85
C PRO A 282 -29.48 -36.79 50.64
N SER A 283 -28.28 -36.23 50.65
CA SER A 283 -28.01 -34.79 50.46
C SER A 283 -27.57 -34.43 49.03
N ALA A 284 -27.28 -35.42 48.19
CA ALA A 284 -26.86 -35.22 46.80
C ALA A 284 -28.10 -34.94 45.93
N ARG A 285 -28.25 -33.68 45.48
CA ARG A 285 -29.30 -33.29 44.53
C ARG A 285 -28.74 -33.40 43.11
N PRO A 286 -29.29 -34.28 42.26
CA PRO A 286 -28.87 -34.34 40.87
C PRO A 286 -29.27 -33.03 40.17
N GLU A 287 -28.27 -32.28 39.74
CA GLU A 287 -28.45 -31.02 39.02
C GLU A 287 -27.89 -31.18 37.61
N VAL A 288 -28.72 -30.85 36.61
CA VAL A 288 -28.27 -30.64 35.25
C VAL A 288 -28.27 -29.15 34.99
N GLY A 289 -27.07 -28.63 34.78
CA GLY A 289 -26.87 -27.26 34.38
C GLY A 289 -26.47 -27.16 32.92
N VAL A 290 -26.77 -26.01 32.34
CA VAL A 290 -26.26 -25.62 31.03
C VAL A 290 -25.26 -24.51 31.24
N ILE A 291 -24.01 -24.76 30.87
CA ILE A 291 -23.00 -23.70 30.73
C ILE A 291 -23.11 -23.19 29.30
N LYS A 292 -23.56 -21.95 29.15
CA LYS A 292 -23.41 -21.21 27.89
C LYS A 292 -22.10 -20.44 27.96
N PRO A 293 -21.13 -20.72 27.07
CA PRO A 293 -19.97 -19.86 26.93
C PRO A 293 -20.45 -18.43 26.63
N GLN A 294 -20.04 -17.45 27.44
CA GLN A 294 -20.33 -16.04 27.20
C GLN A 294 -19.07 -15.38 26.67
N VAL A 295 -19.18 -14.74 25.51
CA VAL A 295 -18.11 -13.98 24.87
C VAL A 295 -18.62 -12.56 24.70
N GLU A 296 -17.90 -11.58 25.23
CA GLU A 296 -18.22 -10.16 25.05
C GLU A 296 -17.73 -9.68 23.68
N ILE A 297 -18.49 -9.97 22.63
CA ILE A 297 -18.13 -9.68 21.22
C ILE A 297 -17.82 -8.19 21.04
N ASP A 298 -18.64 -7.30 21.59
CA ASP A 298 -18.49 -5.86 21.43
C ASP A 298 -17.20 -5.33 22.06
N ALA A 299 -16.83 -5.84 23.24
CA ALA A 299 -15.58 -5.48 23.90
C ALA A 299 -14.35 -5.90 23.07
N VAL A 300 -14.38 -7.10 22.49
CA VAL A 300 -13.30 -7.60 21.65
C VAL A 300 -13.19 -6.80 20.35
N LEU A 301 -14.31 -6.48 19.69
CA LEU A 301 -14.30 -5.66 18.48
C LEU A 301 -13.80 -4.24 18.74
N ASN A 302 -14.19 -3.64 19.87
CA ASN A 302 -13.71 -2.32 20.27
C ASN A 302 -12.20 -2.33 20.55
N LEU A 303 -11.68 -3.39 21.18
CA LEU A 303 -10.23 -3.55 21.38
C LEU A 303 -9.49 -3.64 20.03
N ILE A 304 -9.95 -4.49 19.10
CA ILE A 304 -9.33 -4.64 17.77
C ILE A 304 -9.34 -3.30 17.02
N THR A 305 -10.44 -2.54 17.12
CA THR A 305 -10.56 -1.22 16.48
C THR A 305 -9.60 -0.20 17.10
N ALA A 306 -9.50 -0.18 18.43
CA ALA A 306 -8.60 0.72 19.14
C ALA A 306 -7.13 0.43 18.81
N GLU A 307 -6.73 -0.85 18.80
CA GLU A 307 -5.37 -1.26 18.42
C GLU A 307 -5.03 -0.88 16.97
N LEU A 308 -5.97 -1.07 16.04
CA LEU A 308 -5.81 -0.65 14.65
C LEU A 308 -5.63 0.87 14.54
N ASN A 309 -6.48 1.66 15.20
CA ASN A 309 -6.37 3.12 15.15
C ASN A 309 -5.06 3.63 15.75
N MET A 310 -4.67 3.11 16.91
CA MET A 310 -3.38 3.47 17.54
C MET A 310 -2.19 3.12 16.63
N TRP A 311 -2.25 1.99 15.92
CA TRP A 311 -1.23 1.62 14.95
C TRP A 311 -1.23 2.56 13.73
N LEU A 312 -2.40 2.88 13.15
CA LEU A 312 -2.50 3.82 12.02
C LEU A 312 -1.99 5.22 12.39
N GLU A 313 -2.39 5.74 13.56
CA GLU A 313 -1.92 7.03 14.08
C GLU A 313 -0.39 7.04 14.26
N SER A 314 0.20 5.92 14.75
CA SER A 314 1.65 5.79 14.89
C SER A 314 2.41 5.86 13.55
N LYS A 315 1.74 5.55 12.43
CA LYS A 315 2.26 5.67 11.06
C LYS A 315 1.99 7.04 10.42
N GLY A 316 1.38 7.98 11.15
CA GLY A 316 0.99 9.28 10.63
C GLY A 316 -0.20 9.23 9.68
N LEU A 317 -1.02 8.18 9.79
CA LEU A 317 -2.28 8.04 9.07
C LEU A 317 -3.39 8.50 10.00
N VAL A 318 -3.98 9.65 9.72
CA VAL A 318 -5.03 10.22 10.56
C VAL A 318 -6.36 9.57 10.20
N THR A 319 -6.95 8.84 11.14
CA THR A 319 -8.35 8.43 11.05
C THR A 319 -9.20 9.58 11.56
N SER A 320 -9.86 10.32 10.66
CA SER A 320 -10.76 11.40 11.08
C SER A 320 -11.84 10.85 12.03
N GLN A 321 -12.11 11.60 13.11
CA GLN A 321 -13.02 11.20 14.19
C GLN A 321 -14.43 10.88 13.67
N ALA A 322 -14.73 9.60 13.43
CA ALA A 322 -16.07 9.11 13.14
C ALA A 322 -16.24 7.63 13.56
N LEU A 323 -15.75 7.28 14.75
CA LEU A 323 -16.03 6.00 15.39
C LEU A 323 -16.84 6.23 16.69
N ASN A 324 -17.98 6.90 16.58
CA ASN A 324 -19.06 6.71 17.56
C ASN A 324 -19.69 5.35 17.28
N THR A 325 -19.07 4.29 17.79
CA THR A 325 -19.57 2.93 17.75
C THR A 325 -20.62 2.73 18.84
N ASP A 326 -21.83 3.24 18.62
CA ASP A 326 -23.00 2.64 19.25
C ASP A 326 -23.18 1.24 18.61
N GLY A 327 -23.25 0.21 19.45
CA GLY A 327 -22.98 -1.21 19.16
C GLY A 327 -23.75 -1.93 18.04
N GLN A 328 -24.53 -1.23 17.20
CA GLN A 328 -25.17 -1.81 16.02
C GLN A 328 -24.34 -1.71 14.73
N ASN A 329 -23.27 -0.90 14.69
CA ASN A 329 -22.55 -0.56 13.45
C ASN A 329 -21.04 -0.91 13.41
N ALA A 330 -20.53 -1.70 14.36
CA ALA A 330 -19.08 -1.96 14.52
C ALA A 330 -18.38 -2.52 13.26
N ILE A 331 -19.03 -3.42 12.52
CA ILE A 331 -18.48 -3.99 11.27
C ILE A 331 -18.37 -2.91 10.16
N SER A 332 -19.27 -1.92 10.14
CA SER A 332 -19.17 -0.78 9.24
C SER A 332 -18.09 0.23 9.67
N GLY A 333 -17.74 0.25 10.96
CA GLY A 333 -16.70 1.11 11.53
C GLY A 333 -15.30 0.77 11.00
N PHE A 334 -14.97 -0.52 10.87
CA PHE A 334 -13.68 -0.95 10.31
C PHE A 334 -13.46 -0.51 8.86
N SER A 335 -14.46 -0.69 7.98
CA SER A 335 -14.32 -0.25 6.58
C SER A 335 -14.28 1.27 6.49
N LYS A 336 -15.16 1.97 7.20
CA LYS A 336 -15.20 3.44 7.19
C LYS A 336 -13.90 4.05 7.73
N ALA A 337 -13.36 3.52 8.82
CA ALA A 337 -12.09 3.99 9.37
C ALA A 337 -10.95 3.88 8.35
N LEU A 338 -10.88 2.76 7.62
CA LEU A 338 -9.90 2.56 6.54
C LEU A 338 -10.17 3.49 5.33
N ASP A 339 -11.44 3.75 5.02
CA ASP A 339 -11.82 4.59 3.88
C ASP A 339 -11.50 6.08 4.14
N HIS A 340 -11.54 6.53 5.41
CA HIS A 340 -11.26 7.89 5.86
C HIS A 340 -9.83 8.14 6.35
N ILE A 341 -8.89 7.23 6.08
CA ILE A 341 -7.46 7.47 6.34
C ILE A 341 -6.99 8.66 5.50
N ASP A 342 -6.53 9.71 6.17
CA ASP A 342 -5.79 10.81 5.54
C ASP A 342 -4.29 10.51 5.55
N ALA A 343 -3.68 10.55 4.36
CA ALA A 343 -2.26 10.33 4.11
C ALA A 343 -1.57 11.57 3.49
N SER A 344 -2.17 12.76 3.63
CA SER A 344 -1.67 14.03 3.10
C SER A 344 -0.19 14.30 3.45
N SER A 345 0.17 14.21 4.74
CA SER A 345 1.55 14.44 5.19
C SER A 345 2.57 13.44 4.60
N GLN A 346 2.17 12.18 4.42
CA GLN A 346 3.04 11.17 3.80
C GLN A 346 3.16 11.41 2.29
N THR A 347 2.07 11.83 1.66
CA THR A 347 2.03 12.16 0.23
C THR A 347 2.98 13.31 -0.10
N GLU A 348 3.02 14.38 0.70
CA GLU A 348 3.93 15.51 0.49
C GLU A 348 5.41 15.07 0.48
N LYS A 349 5.80 14.21 1.43
CA LYS A 349 7.17 13.66 1.50
C LYS A 349 7.48 12.77 0.30
N GLN A 350 6.52 11.95 -0.13
CA GLN A 350 6.69 11.12 -1.32
C GLN A 350 6.85 11.97 -2.58
N VAL A 351 6.10 13.08 -2.72
CA VAL A 351 6.23 13.99 -3.86
C VAL A 351 7.64 14.57 -3.93
N GLU A 352 8.24 14.97 -2.80
CA GLU A 352 9.62 15.46 -2.77
C GLU A 352 10.63 14.39 -3.24
N ILE A 353 10.49 13.17 -2.73
CA ILE A 353 11.35 12.03 -3.10
C ILE A 353 11.18 11.70 -4.59
N PHE A 354 9.95 11.59 -5.07
CA PHE A 354 9.67 11.21 -6.45
C PHE A 354 10.00 12.30 -7.46
N LYS A 355 9.98 13.59 -7.08
CA LYS A 355 10.57 14.67 -7.90
C LYS A 355 12.05 14.44 -8.15
N ALA A 356 12.82 14.11 -7.11
CA ALA A 356 14.25 13.83 -7.25
C ALA A 356 14.51 12.54 -8.04
N VAL A 357 13.75 11.48 -7.76
CA VAL A 357 13.86 10.18 -8.44
C VAL A 357 13.51 10.28 -9.92
N GLU A 358 12.44 10.98 -10.28
CA GLU A 358 12.10 11.19 -11.69
C GLU A 358 13.13 12.05 -12.40
N ALA A 359 13.63 13.12 -11.76
CA ALA A 359 14.68 13.94 -12.35
C ALA A 359 15.94 13.11 -12.65
N GLU A 360 16.37 12.25 -11.72
CA GLU A 360 17.50 11.34 -11.94
C GLU A 360 17.20 10.29 -13.03
N MET A 361 15.98 9.76 -13.08
CA MET A 361 15.57 8.78 -14.07
C MET A 361 15.60 9.37 -15.48
N TRP A 362 15.01 10.55 -15.67
CA TRP A 362 14.99 11.21 -16.97
C TRP A 362 16.38 11.64 -17.40
N ASP A 363 17.22 12.14 -16.49
CA ASP A 363 18.63 12.44 -16.75
C ASP A 363 19.40 11.18 -17.22
N LEU A 364 19.23 10.05 -16.53
CA LEU A 364 19.83 8.77 -16.91
C LEU A 364 19.38 8.31 -18.30
N ILE A 365 18.08 8.41 -18.59
CA ILE A 365 17.52 8.03 -19.89
C ILE A 365 18.06 8.94 -20.99
N MET A 366 17.95 10.25 -20.85
CA MET A 366 18.26 11.23 -21.90
C MET A 366 19.76 11.27 -22.23
N HIS A 367 20.61 11.36 -21.22
CA HIS A 367 22.03 11.63 -21.43
C HIS A 367 22.89 10.36 -21.54
N THR A 368 22.43 9.24 -20.99
CA THR A 368 23.25 8.02 -20.90
C THR A 368 22.66 6.87 -21.71
N MET A 369 21.41 6.49 -21.44
CA MET A 369 20.86 5.24 -21.98
C MET A 369 20.33 5.38 -23.40
N HIS A 370 19.60 6.45 -23.71
CA HIS A 370 19.01 6.68 -25.02
C HIS A 370 20.07 6.76 -26.14
N PRO A 371 21.16 7.55 -26.02
CA PRO A 371 22.21 7.57 -27.04
C PRO A 371 22.82 6.19 -27.28
N TYR A 372 23.03 5.40 -26.21
CA TYR A 372 23.52 4.04 -26.33
C TYR A 372 22.53 3.13 -27.08
N TRP A 373 21.24 3.17 -26.73
CA TRP A 373 20.20 2.37 -27.37
C TRP A 373 20.04 2.70 -28.86
N VAL A 374 20.10 3.98 -29.24
CA VAL A 374 20.08 4.42 -30.65
C VAL A 374 21.31 3.89 -31.40
N SER A 375 22.51 4.02 -30.81
CA SER A 375 23.77 3.58 -31.45
C SER A 375 23.79 2.07 -31.76
N LYS A 376 23.07 1.28 -30.95
CA LYS A 376 22.94 -0.17 -31.10
C LYS A 376 21.69 -0.60 -31.86
N MET A 377 20.90 0.34 -32.38
CA MET A 377 19.61 0.09 -33.05
C MET A 377 18.67 -0.77 -32.20
N GLN A 378 18.70 -0.56 -30.87
CA GLN A 378 17.87 -1.30 -29.93
C GLN A 378 16.45 -0.72 -29.83
N ILE A 379 16.26 0.54 -30.22
CA ILE A 379 14.97 1.22 -30.22
C ILE A 379 14.57 1.69 -31.61
N ASP A 380 13.27 1.70 -31.88
CA ASP A 380 12.71 2.07 -33.18
C ASP A 380 12.85 3.58 -33.49
N GLN A 381 12.90 4.41 -32.44
CA GLN A 381 12.99 5.86 -32.55
C GLN A 381 14.45 6.32 -32.54
N SER A 382 14.86 7.06 -33.58
CA SER A 382 16.24 7.55 -33.75
C SER A 382 16.41 9.04 -33.44
N ALA A 383 15.33 9.74 -33.09
CA ALA A 383 15.40 11.13 -32.62
C ALA A 383 16.26 11.19 -31.35
N VAL A 384 17.10 12.21 -31.21
CA VAL A 384 18.05 12.36 -30.10
C VAL A 384 17.70 13.60 -29.30
N PHE A 385 17.76 13.49 -27.98
CA PHE A 385 17.56 14.62 -27.08
C PHE A 385 18.65 15.70 -27.25
N THR A 386 18.26 16.96 -27.16
CA THR A 386 19.23 18.06 -27.08
C THR A 386 20.06 17.97 -25.78
N ASN A 387 21.37 18.17 -25.86
CA ASN A 387 22.28 18.04 -24.68
C ASN A 387 21.97 18.98 -23.50
N ALA A 388 21.22 20.05 -23.71
CA ALA A 388 20.82 20.99 -22.65
C ALA A 388 19.44 20.67 -22.05
N ALA A 389 18.68 19.78 -22.69
CA ALA A 389 17.30 19.50 -22.32
C ALA A 389 17.23 18.81 -20.95
N LYS A 390 16.26 19.23 -20.14
CA LYS A 390 15.98 18.65 -18.83
C LYS A 390 14.49 18.46 -18.65
N VAL A 391 14.09 17.39 -17.97
CA VAL A 391 12.68 17.15 -17.64
C VAL A 391 12.38 17.73 -16.27
N VAL A 392 11.36 18.58 -16.20
CA VAL A 392 10.78 19.05 -14.95
C VAL A 392 9.46 18.33 -14.75
N VAL A 393 9.23 17.87 -13.51
CA VAL A 393 8.07 17.05 -13.15
C VAL A 393 7.24 17.80 -12.11
N GLU A 394 5.97 18.01 -12.44
CA GLU A 394 4.99 18.64 -11.57
C GLU A 394 3.92 17.64 -11.16
N PHE A 395 3.84 17.39 -9.85
CA PHE A 395 2.79 16.60 -9.24
C PHE A 395 1.63 17.52 -8.92
N LYS A 396 0.42 17.14 -9.34
CA LYS A 396 -0.79 17.86 -8.94
C LYS A 396 -1.05 17.61 -7.45
N ASP A 397 -1.23 18.67 -6.69
CA ASP A 397 -1.56 18.55 -5.27
C ASP A 397 -2.82 17.69 -5.10
N PRO A 398 -2.79 16.65 -4.25
CA PRO A 398 -3.98 15.88 -3.96
C PRO A 398 -4.95 16.81 -3.25
N THR A 399 -6.01 17.24 -3.95
CA THR A 399 -7.11 17.93 -3.29
C THR A 399 -7.70 16.92 -2.30
N PRO A 400 -7.67 17.20 -0.97
CA PRO A 400 -8.25 16.28 -0.01
C PRO A 400 -9.70 16.04 -0.42
N LEU A 401 -10.11 14.76 -0.40
CA LEU A 401 -11.50 14.36 -0.54
C LEU A 401 -12.25 14.82 0.71
N MET A 402 -12.43 16.13 0.87
CA MET A 402 -13.42 16.65 1.79
C MET A 402 -14.77 16.11 1.32
N ASP A 403 -15.49 15.44 2.20
CA ASP A 403 -16.86 15.05 1.93
C ASP A 403 -17.59 16.31 1.48
N ARG A 404 -18.19 16.27 0.28
CA ARG A 404 -18.91 17.41 -0.30
C ARG A 404 -19.94 17.95 0.70
N THR A 405 -20.45 17.09 1.58
CA THR A 405 -21.34 17.44 2.69
C THR A 405 -20.67 18.33 3.74
N GLN A 406 -19.44 17.99 4.17
CA GLN A 406 -18.67 18.81 5.11
C GLN A 406 -18.22 20.12 4.46
N LEU A 407 -17.72 20.07 3.22
CA LEU A 407 -17.30 21.26 2.50
C LEU A 407 -18.47 22.24 2.27
N LEU A 408 -19.67 21.72 2.00
CA LEU A 408 -20.89 22.54 1.94
C LEU A 408 -21.31 23.09 3.31
N ALA A 409 -21.13 22.33 4.39
CA ALA A 409 -21.44 22.80 5.74
C ALA A 409 -20.48 23.92 6.17
N ASP A 410 -19.18 23.75 5.94
CA ASP A 410 -18.15 24.75 6.24
C ASP A 410 -18.34 26.00 5.39
N LEU A 411 -18.61 25.85 4.09
CA LEU A 411 -18.88 27.00 3.22
C LEU A 411 -20.17 27.73 3.58
N LYS A 412 -21.22 27.02 4.04
CA LYS A 412 -22.43 27.66 4.56
C LYS A 412 -22.11 28.49 5.80
N LEU A 413 -21.34 27.93 6.74
CA LEU A 413 -20.92 28.63 7.95
C LEU A 413 -20.02 29.84 7.65
N GLU A 414 -19.08 29.73 6.71
CA GLU A 414 -18.22 30.84 6.29
C GLU A 414 -19.02 31.98 5.63
N LEU A 415 -20.05 31.64 4.85
CA LEU A 415 -20.90 32.60 4.14
C LEU A 415 -21.89 33.28 5.09
N GLU A 416 -22.43 32.53 6.06
CA GLU A 416 -23.27 33.06 7.15
C GLU A 416 -22.47 33.96 8.10
N ALA A 417 -21.20 33.62 8.36
CA ALA A 417 -20.29 34.42 9.18
C ALA A 417 -19.67 35.61 8.41
N GLY A 418 -19.87 35.71 7.10
CA GLY A 418 -19.39 36.80 6.26
C GLY A 418 -17.90 36.79 5.94
N PHE A 419 -17.22 35.66 6.13
CA PHE A 419 -15.77 35.53 5.86
C PHE A 419 -15.44 35.28 4.38
N THR A 420 -16.40 34.81 3.58
CA THR A 420 -16.20 34.54 2.14
C THR A 420 -17.35 35.07 1.29
N SER A 421 -17.07 35.40 0.03
CA SER A 421 -18.08 35.83 -0.94
C SER A 421 -18.72 34.62 -1.64
N ARG A 422 -19.99 34.73 -2.06
CA ARG A 422 -20.70 33.69 -2.81
C ARG A 422 -19.91 33.21 -4.03
N LYS A 423 -19.27 34.13 -4.75
CA LYS A 423 -18.41 33.86 -5.92
C LYS A 423 -17.21 32.99 -5.56
N TYR A 424 -16.54 33.28 -4.43
CA TYR A 424 -15.37 32.53 -3.99
C TYR A 424 -15.75 31.13 -3.46
N ALA A 425 -16.86 31.03 -2.74
CA ALA A 425 -17.40 29.75 -2.28
C ALA A 425 -17.77 28.82 -3.45
N LEU A 426 -18.39 29.35 -4.51
CA LEU A 426 -18.71 28.59 -5.72
C LEU A 426 -17.47 28.16 -6.50
N LYS A 427 -16.44 29.02 -6.58
CA LYS A 427 -15.15 28.66 -7.20
C LYS A 427 -14.42 27.55 -6.44
N LYS A 428 -14.52 27.53 -5.12
CA LYS A 428 -13.98 26.45 -4.27
C LYS A 428 -14.76 25.14 -4.43
N LEU A 429 -16.07 25.21 -4.71
CA LEU A 429 -16.92 24.05 -4.98
C LEU A 429 -16.73 23.46 -6.39
N TYR A 430 -16.43 24.31 -7.37
CA TYR A 430 -16.25 23.92 -8.76
C TYR A 430 -14.96 24.52 -9.34
N PRO A 431 -13.79 23.93 -9.02
CA PRO A 431 -12.50 24.47 -9.45
C PRO A 431 -12.29 24.46 -10.97
N GLU A 432 -13.03 23.62 -11.70
CA GLU A 432 -12.92 23.47 -13.16
C GLU A 432 -13.80 24.44 -13.94
N MET A 433 -14.71 25.17 -13.29
CA MET A 433 -15.53 26.19 -13.95
C MET A 433 -14.72 27.47 -14.13
N SER A 434 -14.81 28.07 -15.32
CA SER A 434 -14.23 29.37 -15.58
C SER A 434 -14.97 30.47 -14.79
N ASP A 435 -14.31 31.60 -14.56
CA ASP A 435 -14.93 32.73 -13.83
C ASP A 435 -16.22 33.24 -14.49
N GLN A 436 -16.36 33.07 -15.80
CA GLN A 436 -17.59 33.40 -16.56
C GLN A 436 -18.71 32.40 -16.31
N GLN A 437 -18.40 31.09 -16.27
CA GLN A 437 -19.39 30.05 -15.98
C GLN A 437 -19.92 30.16 -14.55
N ILE A 438 -19.09 30.58 -13.61
CA ILE A 438 -19.50 30.82 -12.21
C ILE A 438 -20.45 32.03 -12.12
N GLU A 439 -20.24 33.08 -12.91
CA GLU A 439 -21.14 34.24 -12.96
C GLU A 439 -22.50 33.92 -13.58
N GLU A 440 -22.52 33.15 -14.66
CA GLU A 440 -23.76 32.66 -15.27
C GLU A 440 -24.56 31.77 -14.30
N PHE A 441 -23.87 30.88 -13.59
CA PHE A 441 -24.49 30.02 -12.59
C PHE A 441 -25.02 30.80 -11.38
N MET A 442 -24.34 31.87 -10.95
CA MET A 442 -24.88 32.77 -9.93
C MET A 442 -26.14 33.50 -10.41
N ALA A 443 -26.16 33.95 -11.66
CA ALA A 443 -27.32 34.63 -12.24
C ALA A 443 -28.53 33.69 -12.36
N GLU A 444 -28.32 32.41 -12.66
CA GLU A 444 -29.37 31.37 -12.66
C GLU A 444 -29.96 31.16 -11.25
N ILE A 445 -29.11 31.04 -10.22
CA ILE A 445 -29.55 30.89 -8.82
C ILE A 445 -30.36 32.11 -8.34
N ASP A 446 -29.92 33.32 -8.69
CA ASP A 446 -30.62 34.54 -8.30
C ASP A 446 -31.94 34.70 -9.07
N ALA A 447 -32.02 34.24 -10.32
CA ALA A 447 -33.26 34.20 -11.10
C ALA A 447 -34.29 33.22 -10.50
N GLU A 448 -33.87 32.02 -10.09
CA GLU A 448 -34.76 31.04 -9.44
C GLU A 448 -35.32 31.57 -8.10
N ARG A 449 -34.51 32.32 -7.34
CA ARG A 449 -34.94 32.93 -6.07
C ARG A 449 -36.00 34.03 -6.22
N THR A 450 -36.13 34.62 -7.41
CA THR A 450 -37.01 35.76 -7.65
C THR A 450 -38.42 35.31 -8.08
N ILE A 451 -38.64 34.03 -8.36
CA ILE A 451 -39.90 33.51 -8.92
C ILE A 451 -40.93 33.09 -7.84
N GLU A 452 -40.54 32.92 -6.57
CA GLU A 452 -41.49 32.71 -5.47
C GLU A 452 -41.79 34.03 -4.73
N ILE A 453 -42.81 34.76 -5.19
CA ILE A 453 -43.87 35.49 -4.43
C ILE A 453 -44.70 36.25 -5.49
N GLU A 454 -45.76 35.62 -5.99
CA GLU A 454 -46.96 36.34 -6.46
C GLU A 454 -48.08 36.00 -5.46
N GLU A 455 -48.31 36.90 -4.50
CA GLU A 455 -49.56 36.94 -3.74
C GLU A 455 -50.67 37.42 -4.68
N PRO A 456 -51.74 36.63 -4.93
CA PRO A 456 -52.88 37.13 -5.69
C PRO A 456 -53.72 38.09 -4.83
N ALA A 457 -53.67 39.35 -5.29
CA ALA A 457 -54.44 40.54 -4.97
C ALA A 457 -55.81 40.36 -4.27
N ASP A 458 -55.99 41.18 -3.24
CA ASP A 458 -57.26 41.45 -2.55
C ASP A 458 -58.39 41.79 -3.52
N VAL A 459 -59.52 41.12 -3.32
CA VAL A 459 -60.80 41.38 -3.98
C VAL A 459 -61.40 42.64 -3.34
N GLU A 460 -61.54 43.72 -4.12
CA GLU A 460 -62.32 44.90 -3.73
C GLU A 460 -63.80 44.49 -3.55
N ASP A 461 -64.30 44.66 -2.32
CA ASP A 461 -65.69 44.47 -1.93
C ASP A 461 -66.48 45.77 -2.15
N ASP A 462 -67.40 45.74 -3.11
CA ASP A 462 -68.43 46.74 -3.35
C ASP A 462 -69.55 46.57 -2.28
N SER A 463 -69.65 47.46 -1.29
CA SER A 463 -70.96 47.82 -0.71
C SER A 463 -70.98 49.02 0.27
N VAL A 464 -71.77 50.04 -0.12
CA VAL A 464 -72.75 50.81 0.69
C VAL A 464 -72.15 51.84 1.68
N VAL A 465 -72.33 53.18 1.53
CA VAL A 465 -73.53 54.01 1.25
C VAL A 465 -73.17 55.23 0.41
#